data_AF-A0A927X6F7-F1
#
_entry.id   AF-A0A927X6F7-F1
#
_cell.length_a   1.000
_cell.length_b   1.000
_cell.length_c   1.000
_cell.angle_alpha   90.00
_cell.angle_beta   90.00
_cell.angle_gamma   90.00
#
_symmetry.space_group_name_H-M   'P 1'
#
loop_
_entity.id
_entity.type
_entity.pdbx_description
1 polymer ?
#
loop_
_entity_poly.entity_id
_entity_poly.type
_entity_poly.pdbx_seq_one_letter_code
_entity_poly.pdbx_strand_id
1 'polypeptide(L)'
;MEEDIITKDINKNMLKKLDNGLLLSDAHIEILERYGFDCKKYASIEELIFDIEEFLNEEGDSDCGDLDWVSADLSERNYYQNTNK
;
A
#
# COMPACT_ATOMS: atom_id res chain seq x y z
N MET A 1 11.61 13.21 -24.99
CA MET A 1 11.66 13.56 -23.55
C MET A 1 10.34 13.26 -22.83
N GLU A 2 9.32 12.72 -23.52
CA GLU A 2 8.05 12.28 -22.90
C GLU A 2 8.04 10.77 -22.55
N GLU A 3 8.77 9.93 -23.28
CA GLU A 3 8.85 8.48 -23.02
C GLU A 3 9.43 8.14 -21.63
N ASP A 4 10.35 8.94 -21.13
CA ASP A 4 11.03 8.71 -19.84
C ASP A 4 10.09 8.90 -18.64
N ILE A 5 9.14 9.82 -18.75
CA ILE A 5 8.18 10.14 -17.66
C ILE A 5 7.13 9.04 -17.55
N ILE A 6 6.55 8.62 -18.68
CA ILE A 6 5.53 7.56 -18.74
C ILE A 6 6.09 6.24 -18.19
N THR A 7 7.33 5.90 -18.56
CA THR A 7 7.98 4.66 -18.10
C THR A 7 8.21 4.69 -16.59
N LYS A 8 8.55 5.85 -16.02
CA LYS A 8 8.79 6.01 -14.59
C LYS A 8 7.51 5.86 -13.76
N ASP A 9 6.39 6.42 -14.22
CA ASP A 9 5.08 6.28 -13.58
C ASP A 9 4.52 4.85 -13.66
N ILE A 10 4.68 4.16 -14.80
CA ILE A 10 4.27 2.74 -14.93
C ILE A 10 5.06 1.86 -13.95
N ASN A 11 6.37 2.10 -13.83
CA ASN A 11 7.22 1.31 -12.93
C ASN A 11 6.84 1.48 -11.45
N LYS A 12 6.32 2.65 -11.05
CA LYS A 12 5.93 2.92 -9.66
C LYS A 12 4.72 2.12 -9.20
N ASN A 13 3.80 1.80 -10.10
CA ASN A 13 2.60 1.04 -9.79
C ASN A 13 2.78 -0.48 -9.95
N MET A 14 3.93 -0.94 -10.45
CA MET A 14 4.23 -2.37 -10.52
C MET A 14 4.43 -2.95 -9.13
N LEU A 15 3.72 -4.04 -8.85
CA LEU A 15 3.83 -4.78 -7.60
C LEU A 15 5.17 -5.50 -7.51
N LYS A 16 5.80 -5.37 -6.34
CA LYS A 16 7.06 -6.00 -6.00
C LYS A 16 6.88 -6.81 -4.74
N LYS A 17 7.57 -7.94 -4.67
CA LYS A 17 7.63 -8.74 -3.45
C LYS A 17 8.73 -8.20 -2.55
N LEU A 18 8.37 -7.78 -1.35
CA LEU A 18 9.29 -7.37 -0.30
C LEU A 18 9.92 -8.58 0.39
N ASP A 19 11.00 -8.36 1.13
CA ASP A 19 11.73 -9.42 1.84
C ASP A 19 10.87 -10.15 2.88
N ASN A 20 9.89 -9.46 3.48
CA ASN A 20 8.91 -10.03 4.40
C ASN A 20 7.73 -10.75 3.69
N GLY A 21 7.76 -10.83 2.36
CA GLY A 21 6.76 -11.54 1.57
C GLY A 21 5.56 -10.69 1.15
N LEU A 22 5.44 -9.43 1.59
CA LEU A 22 4.40 -8.51 1.17
C LEU A 22 4.52 -8.15 -0.31
N LEU A 23 3.39 -7.87 -0.96
CA LEU A 23 3.33 -7.46 -2.36
C LEU A 23 2.86 -6.01 -2.46
N LEU A 24 3.80 -5.06 -2.57
CA LEU A 24 3.51 -3.63 -2.64
C LEU A 24 4.17 -2.98 -3.86
N SER A 25 3.59 -1.90 -4.36
CA SER A 25 4.19 -1.06 -5.39
C SER A 25 5.10 0.00 -4.76
N ASP A 26 5.96 0.66 -5.55
CA ASP A 26 6.74 1.79 -5.02
C ASP A 26 5.81 2.92 -4.58
N ALA A 27 4.67 3.12 -5.28
CA ALA A 27 3.66 4.09 -4.89
C ALA A 27 3.07 3.79 -3.50
N HIS A 28 2.75 2.53 -3.19
CA HIS A 28 2.28 2.16 -1.86
C HIS A 28 3.34 2.45 -0.80
N ILE A 29 4.60 2.07 -1.05
CA ILE A 29 5.70 2.29 -0.10
C ILE A 29 5.91 3.78 0.14
N GLU A 30 5.95 4.59 -0.92
CA GLU A 30 6.09 6.05 -0.81
C GLU A 30 4.95 6.67 0.01
N ILE A 31 3.71 6.24 -0.17
CA ILE A 31 2.57 6.72 0.62
C ILE A 31 2.72 6.28 2.08
N LEU A 32 2.92 4.98 2.33
CA LEU A 32 3.04 4.41 3.67
C LEU A 32 4.16 5.06 4.48
N GLU A 33 5.32 5.30 3.88
CA GLU A 33 6.44 5.98 4.53
C GLU A 33 6.12 7.44 4.90
N ARG A 34 5.31 8.16 4.10
CA ARG A 34 4.87 9.54 4.43
C ARG A 34 4.05 9.61 5.71
N TYR A 35 3.27 8.57 5.99
CA TYR A 35 2.45 8.45 7.21
C TYR A 35 3.16 7.71 8.34
N GLY A 36 4.42 7.30 8.15
CA GLY A 36 5.24 6.68 9.19
C GLY A 36 5.13 5.16 9.31
N PHE A 37 4.48 4.49 8.34
CA PHE A 37 4.40 3.04 8.30
C PHE A 37 5.67 2.42 7.72
N ASP A 38 6.37 1.61 8.53
CA ASP A 38 7.51 0.82 8.05
C ASP A 38 7.04 -0.55 7.57
N CYS A 39 6.87 -0.67 6.25
CA CYS A 39 6.39 -1.88 5.58
C CYS A 39 7.18 -3.14 5.92
N LYS A 40 8.43 -3.02 6.40
CA LYS A 40 9.30 -4.15 6.75
C LYS A 40 9.02 -4.74 8.12
N LYS A 41 8.28 -4.02 8.98
CA LYS A 41 7.94 -4.47 10.35
C LYS A 41 6.76 -5.44 10.38
N TYR A 42 5.94 -5.44 9.34
CA TYR A 42 4.73 -6.24 9.24
C TYR A 42 5.05 -7.68 8.82
N ALA A 43 4.45 -8.66 9.49
CA ALA A 43 4.60 -10.07 9.16
C ALA A 43 3.58 -10.52 8.09
N SER A 44 2.43 -9.85 8.01
CA SER A 44 1.40 -10.13 7.02
C SER A 44 0.74 -8.85 6.49
N ILE A 45 -0.01 -9.00 5.39
CA ILE A 45 -0.72 -7.88 4.79
C ILE A 45 -1.91 -7.45 5.65
N GLU A 46 -2.53 -8.39 6.37
CA GLU A 46 -3.64 -8.13 7.29
C GLU A 46 -3.20 -7.23 8.44
N GLU A 47 -2.02 -7.45 9.02
CA GLU A 47 -1.47 -6.58 10.08
C GLU A 47 -1.25 -5.17 9.55
N LEU A 48 -0.72 -5.02 8.34
CA LEU A 48 -0.51 -3.71 7.72
C LEU A 48 -1.85 -3.00 7.46
N ILE A 49 -2.83 -3.69 6.90
CA ILE A 49 -4.17 -3.13 6.65
C ILE A 49 -4.80 -2.66 7.96
N PHE A 50 -4.73 -3.48 9.00
CA PHE A 50 -5.31 -3.16 10.31
C PHE A 50 -4.72 -1.86 10.89
N ASP A 51 -3.38 -1.73 10.94
CA ASP A 51 -2.73 -0.52 11.45
C ASP A 51 -3.09 0.73 10.63
N ILE A 52 -3.21 0.60 9.30
CA ILE A 52 -3.63 1.71 8.43
C ILE A 52 -5.07 2.12 8.75
N GLU A 53 -5.98 1.17 8.90
CA GLU A 53 -7.38 1.44 9.24
C GLU A 53 -7.51 2.06 10.63
N GLU A 54 -6.73 1.61 11.62
CA GLU A 54 -6.70 2.25 12.95
C GLU A 54 -6.25 3.70 12.84
N PHE A 55 -5.15 3.97 12.13
CA PHE A 55 -4.65 5.33 11.91
C PHE A 55 -5.69 6.22 11.20
N LEU A 56 -6.32 5.74 10.12
CA LEU A 56 -7.35 6.49 9.39
C LEU A 56 -8.56 6.80 10.29
N ASN A 57 -8.96 5.85 11.14
CA ASN A 57 -10.04 6.07 12.10
C ASN A 57 -9.67 7.08 13.20
N GLU A 58 -8.41 7.10 13.65
CA GLU A 58 -7.91 8.06 14.64
C GLU A 58 -7.77 9.48 14.07
N GLU A 59 -7.29 9.60 12.83
CA GLU A 59 -7.07 10.89 12.15
C GLU A 59 -8.39 11.57 11.72
N GLY A 60 -9.50 10.83 11.66
CA GLY A 60 -10.84 11.37 11.42
C GLY A 60 -11.01 12.01 10.03
N ASP A 61 -11.45 13.28 9.99
CA ASP A 61 -11.69 14.04 8.75
C ASP A 61 -10.40 14.61 8.11
N SER A 62 -9.22 14.10 8.49
CA SER A 62 -7.95 14.52 7.91
C SER A 62 -7.85 14.09 6.44
N ASP A 63 -7.18 14.90 5.61
CA ASP A 63 -7.00 14.62 4.17
C ASP A 63 -5.95 13.52 3.96
N CYS A 64 -6.37 12.28 4.19
CA CYS A 64 -5.56 11.06 4.10
C CYS A 64 -5.93 10.23 2.85
N GLY A 65 -6.47 10.87 1.79
CA GLY A 65 -7.09 10.16 0.67
C GLY A 65 -6.16 9.22 -0.11
N ASP A 66 -4.85 9.48 -0.11
CA ASP A 66 -3.86 8.58 -0.70
C ASP A 66 -3.62 7.34 0.17
N LEU A 67 -3.64 7.47 1.50
CA LEU A 67 -3.54 6.36 2.44
C LEU A 67 -4.81 5.49 2.45
N ASP A 68 -5.99 6.12 2.35
CA ASP A 68 -7.27 5.41 2.20
C ASP A 68 -7.28 4.58 0.90
N TRP A 69 -6.79 5.14 -0.20
CA TRP A 69 -6.60 4.41 -1.44
C TRP A 69 -5.68 3.19 -1.28
N VAL A 70 -4.54 3.33 -0.58
CA VAL A 70 -3.66 2.20 -0.29
C VAL A 70 -4.39 1.14 0.52
N SER A 71 -5.10 1.51 1.59
CA SER A 71 -5.87 0.56 2.41
C SER A 71 -6.87 -0.24 1.56
N ALA A 72 -7.63 0.45 0.70
CA ALA A 72 -8.62 -0.16 -0.18
C ALA A 72 -7.99 -1.13 -1.19
N ASP A 73 -6.89 -0.75 -1.86
CA ASP A 73 -6.18 -1.62 -2.82
C ASP A 73 -5.66 -2.89 -2.14
N LEU A 74 -5.04 -2.75 -0.96
CA LEU A 74 -4.49 -3.88 -0.22
C LEU A 74 -5.59 -4.84 0.24
N SER A 75 -6.71 -4.31 0.74
CA SER A 75 -7.87 -5.10 1.16
C SER A 75 -8.52 -5.88 0.01
N GLU A 76 -8.75 -5.22 -1.13
CA GLU A 76 -9.31 -5.86 -2.33
C GLU A 76 -8.42 -7.02 -2.78
N ARG A 77 -7.11 -6.79 -2.84
CA ARG A 77 -6.14 -7.81 -3.26
C ARG A 77 -6.05 -8.96 -2.28
N ASN A 78 -6.09 -8.67 -0.97
CA ASN A 78 -6.08 -9.71 0.05
C ASN A 78 -7.32 -10.60 -0.03
N TYR A 79 -8.49 -10.01 -0.30
CA TYR A 79 -9.74 -10.74 -0.51
C TYR A 79 -9.65 -11.70 -1.70
N TYR A 80 -9.14 -11.24 -2.85
CA TYR A 80 -8.98 -12.08 -4.03
C TYR A 80 -7.98 -13.22 -3.84
N GLN A 81 -6.91 -13.00 -3.07
CA GLN A 81 -5.92 -14.04 -2.76
C GLN A 81 -6.46 -15.11 -1.80
N ASN A 82 -7.33 -14.74 -0.87
CA ASN A 82 -7.86 -15.67 0.13
C ASN A 82 -9.16 -16.37 -0.27
N THR A 83 -9.97 -15.77 -1.17
CA THR A 83 -11.27 -16.30 -1.57
C THR A 83 -11.19 -17.27 -2.77
N ASN A 84 -10.14 -17.20 -3.58
CA ASN A 84 -9.91 -18.14 -4.69
C ASN A 84 -9.17 -19.44 -4.27
N LYS A 85 -9.37 -19.91 -3.04
CA LYS A 85 -8.80 -21.16 -2.51
C LYS A 85 -9.71 -22.37 -2.72
#